data_AF-A0A7K8AJG0-F1
#
_entry.id   AF-A0A7K8AJG0-F1
#
_cell.length_a   1.000
_cell.length_b   1.000
_cell.length_c   1.000
_cell.angle_alpha   90.00
_cell.angle_beta   90.00
_cell.angle_gamma   90.00
#
_symmetry.space_group_name_H-M   'P 1'
#
loop_
_entity.id
_entity.type
_entity.pdbx_description
1 polymer ?
#
loop_
_entity_poly.entity_id
_entity_poly.type
_entity_poly.pdbx_seq_one_letter_code
_entity_poly.pdbx_strand_id
1 'polypeptide(L)' 'AAAGKLLVVPVDGSHWLSMREVLDMLQQKGHEVVVVAPDVSLHIKPSKNLMMKMYSVPYTHEEMEKEF' A
#
# COMPACT_ATOMS: atom_id res chain seq x y z
N ALA A 1 11.90 22.83 -0.87
CA ALA A 1 11.55 21.97 0.27
C ALA A 1 12.35 20.68 0.16
N ALA A 2 12.92 20.16 1.25
CA ALA A 2 13.59 18.87 1.22
C ALA A 2 12.54 17.75 1.19
N ALA A 3 12.71 16.77 0.31
CA ALA A 3 11.78 15.66 0.21
C ALA A 3 11.82 14.81 1.51
N GLY A 4 10.65 14.47 2.03
CA GLY A 4 10.48 13.71 3.27
C GLY A 4 10.37 12.20 3.06
N LYS A 5 10.49 11.45 4.16
CA LYS A 5 10.26 9.99 4.20
C LYS A 5 8.87 9.70 4.75
N LEU A 6 8.11 8.83 4.07
CA LEU A 6 6.74 8.49 4.43
C LEU A 6 6.59 6.97 4.60
N LEU A 7 5.94 6.59 5.70
CA LEU A 7 5.42 5.25 5.93
C LEU A 7 3.89 5.31 5.78
N VAL A 8 3.33 4.43 4.94
CA VAL A 8 1.91 4.41 4.60
C VAL A 8 1.32 3.06 4.97
N VAL A 9 0.23 3.08 5.72
CA VAL A 9 -0.53 1.88 6.13
C VAL A 9 -1.94 1.99 5.55
N PRO A 10 -2.14 1.58 4.28
CA PRO A 10 -3.43 1.60 3.61
C PRO A 10 -4.46 0.63 4.20
N VAL A 11 -5.73 0.94 3.96
CA VAL A 11 -6.83 -0.04 3.96
C VAL A 11 -7.07 -0.49 2.53
N ASP A 12 -7.35 -1.77 2.35
CA ASP A 12 -7.63 -2.36 1.03
C ASP A 12 -8.96 -1.87 0.43
N GLY A 13 -9.24 -2.25 -0.81
CA GLY A 13 -10.44 -1.87 -1.55
C GLY A 13 -10.28 -0.54 -2.30
N SER A 14 -11.40 0.18 -2.48
CA SER A 14 -11.44 1.41 -3.29
C SER A 14 -10.53 2.52 -2.78
N HIS A 15 -10.33 2.61 -1.45
CA HIS A 15 -9.44 3.60 -0.83
C HIS A 15 -7.99 3.46 -1.31
N TRP A 16 -7.50 2.22 -1.47
CA TRP A 16 -6.16 1.96 -1.97
C TRP A 16 -5.98 2.46 -3.40
N LEU A 17 -6.98 2.27 -4.27
CA LEU A 17 -6.93 2.69 -5.66
C LEU A 17 -6.69 4.20 -5.79
N SER A 18 -7.43 5.01 -5.02
CA SER A 18 -7.23 6.46 -4.98
C SER A 18 -5.90 6.86 -4.34
N MET A 19 -5.47 6.14 -3.28
CA MET A 19 -4.22 6.49 -2.61
C MET A 19 -2.99 6.22 -3.49
N ARG A 20 -3.02 5.19 -4.33
CA ARG A 20 -1.90 4.83 -5.21
C ARG A 20 -1.46 6.00 -6.09
N GLU A 21 -2.40 6.74 -6.68
CA GLU A 21 -2.07 7.91 -7.51
C GLU A 21 -1.35 9.01 -6.71
N VAL A 22 -1.77 9.22 -5.46
CA VAL A 22 -1.14 10.19 -4.56
C VAL A 22 0.29 9.77 -4.21
N LEU A 23 0.51 8.48 -3.94
CA LEU A 23 1.83 7.95 -3.62
C LEU A 23 2.80 8.06 -4.80
N ASP A 24 2.32 7.75 -6.01
CA ASP A 24 3.12 7.89 -7.24
C ASP A 24 3.54 9.36 -7.45
N MET A 25 2.62 10.33 -7.23
CA MET A 25 2.94 11.76 -7.29
C MET A 25 3.96 12.20 -6.23
N LEU A 26 3.89 11.66 -5.01
CA LEU A 26 4.83 11.99 -3.95
C LEU A 26 6.24 11.46 -4.28
N GLN A 27 6.34 10.24 -4.82
CA GLN A 27 7.63 9.71 -5.27
C GLN A 27 8.23 10.56 -6.41
N GLN A 28 7.41 10.99 -7.38
CA GLN A 28 7.87 11.89 -8.45
C GLN A 28 8.36 13.25 -7.91
N LYS A 29 7.84 13.71 -6.78
CA LYS A 29 8.32 14.91 -6.06
C LYS A 29 9.56 14.65 -5.20
N GLY A 30 10.13 13.45 -5.26
CA GLY A 30 11.36 13.04 -4.59
C GLY A 30 11.17 12.43 -3.20
N HIS A 31 9.93 12.20 -2.76
CA HIS A 31 9.67 11.58 -1.46
C HIS A 31 10.02 10.10 -1.45
N GLU A 32 10.63 9.63 -0.36
CA GLU A 32 10.83 8.21 -0.12
C GLU A 32 9.55 7.65 0.51
N VAL A 33 8.87 6.73 -0.16
CA VAL A 33 7.58 6.17 0.27
C VAL A 33 7.71 4.68 0.50
N VAL A 34 7.24 4.21 1.66
CA VAL A 34 7.15 2.79 2.02
C VAL A 34 5.71 2.46 2.36
N VAL A 35 5.12 1.49 1.67
CA VAL A 35 3.78 0.98 1.94
C VAL A 35 3.86 -0.31 2.73
N VAL A 36 3.03 -0.47 3.76
CA VAL A 36 2.95 -1.70 4.57
C VAL A 36 1.52 -2.24 4.54
N ALA A 37 1.35 -3.49 4.14
CA ALA A 37 0.03 -4.12 4.02
C ALA A 37 0.07 -5.62 4.38
N PRO A 38 -1.07 -6.24 4.70
CA PRO A 38 -1.16 -7.69 4.88
C PRO A 38 -0.74 -8.45 3.61
N ASP A 39 -0.10 -9.61 3.76
CA ASP A 39 0.24 -10.50 2.64
C ASP A 39 -0.97 -11.11 1.93
N VAL A 40 -2.13 -11.13 2.60
CA VAL A 40 -3.42 -11.56 2.06
C VAL A 40 -4.24 -10.44 1.42
N SER A 41 -3.68 -9.24 1.24
CA SER A 41 -4.36 -8.10 0.61
C SER A 41 -5.01 -8.42 -0.76
N LEU A 42 -6.20 -7.86 -1.00
CA LEU A 42 -6.99 -8.05 -2.23
C LEU A 42 -6.38 -7.26 -3.40
N HIS A 43 -6.31 -5.93 -3.25
CA HIS A 43 -5.89 -5.01 -4.30
C HIS A 43 -4.47 -4.48 -4.11
N ILE A 44 -3.93 -4.57 -2.87
CA ILE A 44 -2.59 -4.11 -2.55
C ILE A 44 -1.60 -5.22 -2.91
N LYS A 45 -0.97 -5.10 -4.09
CA LYS A 45 -0.01 -6.08 -4.59
C LYS A 45 1.35 -5.44 -4.85
N PRO A 46 2.46 -6.21 -4.74
CA PRO A 46 3.80 -5.71 -5.01
C PRO A 46 3.86 -4.98 -6.35
N SER A 47 4.39 -3.75 -6.32
CA SER A 47 4.60 -2.90 -7.49
C SER A 47 6.07 -2.61 -7.66
N LYS A 48 6.53 -2.43 -8.90
CA LYS A 48 7.91 -1.98 -9.17
C LYS A 48 8.16 -0.53 -8.77
N ASN A 49 7.10 0.28 -8.74
CA ASN A 49 7.21 1.72 -8.54
C ASN A 49 7.23 2.10 -7.04
N LEU A 50 6.53 1.34 -6.20
CA LEU A 50 6.38 1.61 -4.77
C LEU A 50 7.14 0.56 -3.96
N MET A 51 7.93 1.01 -2.97
CA MET A 51 8.51 0.09 -2.00
C MET A 51 7.40 -0.42 -1.08
N MET A 52 7.13 -1.72 -1.14
CA MET A 52 6.09 -2.37 -0.33
C MET A 52 6.69 -3.40 0.60
N LYS A 53 6.18 -3.46 1.83
CA LYS A 53 6.47 -4.52 2.79
C LYS A 53 5.18 -5.22 3.19
N MET A 54 5.11 -6.50 2.89
CA MET A 54 3.98 -7.33 3.31
C MET A 54 4.27 -7.98 4.65
N TYR A 55 3.24 -8.15 5.48
CA TYR A 55 3.32 -8.86 6.76
C TYR A 55 2.24 -9.92 6.87
N SER A 56 2.56 -11.02 7.55
CA SER A 56 1.62 -12.12 7.75
C SER A 56 0.59 -11.82 8.83
N VAL A 57 -0.61 -12.31 8.59
CA VAL A 57 -1.79 -12.12 9.43
C VAL A 57 -2.46 -13.48 9.72
N PRO A 58 -3.24 -13.62 10.82
CA PRO A 58 -3.81 -14.90 11.23
C PRO A 58 -5.10 -15.27 10.45
N TYR A 59 -5.35 -14.64 9.32
CA TYR A 59 -6.52 -14.88 8.46
C TYR A 59 -6.09 -15.05 7.01
N THR A 60 -6.93 -15.72 6.24
CA THR A 60 -6.73 -16.09 4.84
C THR A 60 -7.21 -15.01 3.89
N HIS A 61 -6.79 -15.10 2.63
CA HIS A 61 -7.31 -14.27 1.55
C HIS A 61 -8.83 -14.42 1.39
N GLU A 62 -9.35 -15.64 1.51
CA GLU A 62 -10.80 -15.93 1.41
C GLU A 62 -11.61 -15.28 2.55
N GLU A 63 -11.06 -15.23 3.76
CA GLU A 63 -11.66 -14.50 4.87
C GLU A 63 -11.65 -13.00 4.60
N MET A 64 -10.57 -12.46 4.05
CA MET A 64 -10.51 -11.06 3.66
C MET A 64 -11.49 -10.71 2.53
N GLU A 65 -11.65 -11.56 1.51
CA GLU A 65 -12.61 -11.37 0.42
C GLU A 65 -14.08 -11.40 0.89
N LYS A 66 -14.39 -12.09 2.00
CA LYS A 66 -15.76 -12.12 2.55
C LYS A 66 -16.16 -10.85 3.29
N GLU A 67 -15.18 -10.13 3.82
CA GLU A 67 -15.40 -8.94 4.65
C GLU A 67 -15.48 -7.64 3.84
N PHE A 68 -15.10 -7.65 2.55
CA PHE A 68 -15.06 -6.49 1.64
C PHE A 68 -15.88 -6.70 0.37
#